data_AF-A0A970JK18-F1
#
_entry.id   AF-A0A970JK18-F1
#
_cell.length_a   1.000
_cell.length_b   1.000
_cell.length_c   1.000
_cell.angle_alpha   90.00
_cell.angle_beta   90.00
_cell.angle_gamma   90.00
#
_symmetry.space_group_name_H-M   'P 1'
#
loop_
_entity.id
_entity.type
_entity.pdbx_description
1 polymer ?
#
loop_
_entity_poly.entity_id
_entity_poly.type
_entity_poly.pdbx_seq_one_letter_code
_entity_poly.pdbx_strand_id
1 'polypeptide(L)'
;MRDIFESLFYGEIAPPDDVLTNNPEYTLALENTVELEERLKEILDDNGRSLLNSLLDAEAKIQSIISRECFVDGFKKGIRVVVSAIANGKGQ
;
A
#
# COMPACT_ATOMS: atom_id res chain seq x y z
N MET A 1 -24.56 12.54 -11.49
CA MET A 1 -23.22 12.30 -10.92
C MET A 1 -23.49 11.83 -9.50
N ARG A 2 -23.38 10.53 -9.21
CA ARG A 2 -23.39 10.09 -7.81
C ARG A 2 -22.24 10.84 -7.14
N ASP A 3 -22.50 11.50 -6.01
CA ASP A 3 -21.55 12.44 -5.43
C ASP A 3 -20.22 11.72 -5.22
N ILE A 4 -19.11 12.23 -5.77
CA ILE A 4 -17.80 11.59 -5.63
C ILE A 4 -17.44 11.39 -4.15
N PHE A 5 -18.01 12.22 -3.28
CA PHE A 5 -17.92 12.08 -1.84
C PHE A 5 -18.70 10.88 -1.30
N GLU A 6 -19.89 10.57 -1.85
CA GLU A 6 -20.61 9.34 -1.51
C GLU A 6 -19.87 8.11 -2.01
N SER A 7 -19.39 8.10 -3.26
CA SER A 7 -18.61 6.97 -3.80
C SER A 7 -17.29 6.76 -3.05
N LEU A 8 -16.64 7.83 -2.58
CA LEU A 8 -15.48 7.72 -1.69
C LEU A 8 -15.87 7.17 -0.31
N PHE A 9 -16.98 7.66 0.27
CA PHE A 9 -17.47 7.23 1.59
C PHE A 9 -17.85 5.75 1.61
N TYR A 10 -18.47 5.25 0.54
CA TYR A 10 -18.84 3.84 0.39
C TYR A 10 -17.69 2.96 -0.12
N GLY A 11 -16.50 3.52 -0.38
CA GLY A 11 -15.34 2.76 -0.86
C GLY A 11 -15.44 2.28 -2.31
N GLU A 12 -16.33 2.88 -3.12
CA GLU A 12 -16.47 2.58 -4.55
C GLU A 12 -15.28 3.11 -5.37
N ILE A 13 -14.49 4.03 -4.80
CA ILE A 13 -13.24 4.56 -5.37
C ILE A 13 -12.06 3.86 -4.67
N ALA A 14 -11.89 2.57 -4.95
CA ALA A 14 -10.66 1.85 -4.66
C ALA A 14 -9.68 2.05 -5.83
N PRO A 15 -8.35 2.08 -5.60
CA PRO A 15 -7.42 1.84 -6.69
C PRO A 15 -7.82 0.50 -7.35
N PRO A 16 -7.82 0.42 -8.69
CA PRO A 16 -8.11 -0.84 -9.38
C PRO A 16 -7.30 -1.98 -8.76
N ASP A 17 -7.96 -3.14 -8.54
CA ASP A 17 -7.35 -4.29 -7.86
C ASP A 17 -6.03 -4.74 -8.51
N ASP A 18 -5.81 -4.35 -9.77
CA ASP A 18 -4.69 -4.70 -10.61
C ASP A 18 -3.56 -3.65 -10.66
N VAL A 19 -3.66 -2.50 -9.96
CA VAL A 19 -2.61 -1.45 -10.00
C VAL A 19 -1.24 -1.97 -9.59
N LEU A 20 -1.19 -2.84 -8.57
CA LEU A 20 0.06 -3.44 -8.12
C LEU A 20 0.48 -4.63 -9.00
N THR A 21 -0.44 -5.53 -9.35
CA THR A 21 -0.12 -6.71 -10.16
C THR A 21 0.25 -6.37 -11.60
N ASN A 22 -0.20 -5.23 -12.12
CA ASN A 22 0.19 -4.72 -13.44
C ASN A 22 1.55 -3.99 -13.41
N ASN A 23 2.13 -3.76 -12.23
CA ASN A 23 3.47 -3.21 -12.12
C ASN A 23 4.51 -4.36 -12.20
N PRO A 24 5.26 -4.48 -13.30
CA PRO A 24 6.21 -5.59 -13.48
C PRO A 24 7.33 -5.59 -12.43
N GLU A 25 7.74 -4.43 -11.93
CA GLU A 25 8.75 -4.34 -10.87
C GLU A 25 8.22 -4.91 -9.55
N TYR A 26 6.95 -4.62 -9.23
CA TYR A 26 6.29 -5.17 -8.04
C TYR A 26 6.15 -6.69 -8.15
N THR A 27 5.65 -7.18 -9.30
CA THR A 27 5.44 -8.61 -9.51
C THR A 27 6.76 -9.39 -9.42
N LEU A 28 7.83 -8.91 -10.06
CA LEU A 28 9.15 -9.53 -9.97
C LEU A 28 9.71 -9.51 -8.54
N ALA A 29 9.54 -8.41 -7.81
CA ALA A 29 9.98 -8.32 -6.43
C ALA A 29 9.22 -9.30 -5.52
N LEU A 30 7.90 -9.41 -5.71
CA LEU A 30 7.05 -10.33 -4.96
C LEU A 30 7.42 -11.79 -5.22
N GLU A 31 7.58 -12.19 -6.49
CA GLU A 31 8.00 -13.54 -6.86
C GLU A 31 9.35 -13.91 -6.23
N ASN A 32 10.32 -12.99 -6.28
CA ASN A 32 11.64 -13.21 -5.67
C ASN A 32 11.55 -13.32 -4.13
N THR A 33 10.70 -12.51 -3.47
CA THR A 33 10.49 -12.63 -2.02
C THR A 33 9.92 -14.00 -1.66
N VAL A 34 8.94 -14.50 -2.41
CA VAL A 34 8.35 -15.83 -2.18
C VAL A 34 9.39 -16.94 -2.39
N GLU A 35 10.16 -16.90 -3.49
CA GLU A 35 11.19 -17.90 -3.76
C GLU A 35 12.26 -17.94 -2.64
N LEU A 36 12.72 -16.77 -2.19
CA LEU A 36 13.71 -16.69 -1.12
C LEU A 36 13.16 -17.19 0.21
N GLU A 37 11.91 -16.87 0.54
CA GLU A 37 11.25 -17.36 1.76
C GLU A 37 11.13 -18.89 1.76
N GLU A 38 10.70 -19.49 0.64
CA GLU A 38 10.60 -20.95 0.49
C GLU A 38 11.96 -21.63 0.66
N ARG A 39 12.99 -21.12 -0.03
CA ARG A 39 14.35 -21.64 0.08
C ARG A 39 14.92 -21.51 1.49
N LEU A 40 14.61 -20.42 2.20
CA LEU A 40 15.00 -20.25 3.60
C LEU A 40 14.30 -21.28 4.50
N LYS A 41 13.00 -21.54 4.28
CA LYS A 41 12.26 -22.54 5.06
C LYS A 41 12.81 -23.97 4.88
N GLU A 42 13.37 -24.30 3.72
CA GLU A 42 13.98 -25.61 3.48
C GLU A 42 15.30 -25.82 4.23
N ILE A 43 16.12 -24.77 4.39
CA ILE A 43 17.46 -24.88 5.00
C ILE A 43 17.47 -24.60 6.50
N LEU A 44 16.42 -23.98 7.04
CA LEU A 44 16.30 -23.63 8.46
C LEU A 44 15.69 -24.79 9.28
N ASP A 45 16.22 -24.98 10.48
CA ASP A 45 15.60 -25.84 11.50
C ASP A 45 14.30 -25.22 12.04
N ASP A 46 13.61 -25.92 12.94
CA ASP A 46 12.31 -25.45 13.46
C ASP A 46 12.42 -24.10 14.18
N ASN A 47 13.51 -23.87 14.92
CA ASN A 47 13.77 -22.59 15.60
C ASN A 47 14.02 -21.46 14.59
N GLY A 48 14.84 -21.72 13.56
CA GLY A 48 15.12 -20.79 12.49
C GLY A 48 13.86 -20.43 11.70
N ARG A 49 13.00 -21.41 11.39
CA ARG A 49 11.70 -21.17 10.74
C ARG A 49 10.77 -20.32 11.61
N SER A 50 10.73 -20.57 12.93
CA SER A 50 9.96 -19.73 13.86
C SER A 50 10.48 -18.30 13.91
N LEU A 51 11.80 -18.10 13.86
CA LEU A 51 12.42 -16.78 13.83
C LEU A 51 12.14 -16.05 12.51
N LEU A 52 12.22 -16.76 11.37
CA LEU A 52 11.89 -16.21 10.06
C LEU A 52 10.43 -15.74 10.00
N ASN A 53 9.48 -16.55 10.46
CA ASN A 53 8.07 -16.14 10.50
C ASN A 53 7.87 -14.89 11.38
N SER A 54 8.55 -14.84 12.54
CA SER A 54 8.48 -13.67 13.43
C SER A 54 9.06 -12.40 12.79
N LEU A 55 10.11 -12.53 11.97
CA LEU A 55 10.68 -11.42 11.20
C LEU A 55 9.67 -10.94 10.14
N LEU A 56 9.11 -11.85 9.35
CA LEU A 56 8.13 -11.52 8.31
C LEU A 56 6.88 -10.84 8.90
N ASP A 57 6.39 -11.31 10.05
CA ASP A 57 5.28 -10.67 10.77
C ASP A 57 5.64 -9.24 11.22
N ALA A 58 6.86 -9.03 11.71
CA ALA A 58 7.34 -7.71 12.11
C ALA A 58 7.47 -6.75 10.91
N GLU A 59 8.00 -7.23 9.78
CA GLU A 59 8.10 -6.48 8.53
C GLU A 59 6.73 -6.14 7.96
N ALA A 60 5.79 -7.09 7.95
CA ALA A 60 4.41 -6.87 7.51
C ALA A 60 3.72 -5.79 8.36
N LYS A 61 3.96 -5.78 9.68
CA LYS A 61 3.46 -4.74 10.58
C LYS A 61 4.06 -3.36 10.27
N ILE A 62 5.36 -3.29 9.99
CA ILE A 62 6.02 -2.04 9.56
C ILE A 62 5.41 -1.54 8.25
N GLN A 63 5.27 -2.41 7.25
CA GLN A 63 4.66 -2.05 5.96
C GLN A 63 3.22 -1.58 6.09
N SER A 64 2.42 -2.21 6.96
CA SER A 64 1.06 -1.77 7.27
C SER A 64 1.05 -0.34 7.86
N ILE A 65 1.97 -0.05 8.79
CA ILE A 65 2.11 1.30 9.37
C ILE A 65 2.51 2.31 8.30
N ILE A 66 3.55 2.03 7.51
CA ILE A 66 4.02 2.91 6.43
C ILE A 66 2.88 3.17 5.44
N SER A 67 2.19 2.13 4.99
CA SER A 67 1.09 2.24 4.03
C SER A 67 -0.03 3.13 4.56
N ARG A 68 -0.42 2.97 5.83
CA ARG A 68 -1.43 3.81 6.49
C ARG A 68 -1.00 5.27 6.57
N GLU A 69 0.22 5.53 7.05
CA GLU A 69 0.71 6.91 7.22
C GLU A 69 0.88 7.61 5.85
N CYS A 70 1.43 6.92 4.85
CA CYS A 70 1.54 7.42 3.48
C CYS A 70 0.17 7.71 2.85
N PHE A 71 -0.82 6.83 3.05
CA PHE A 71 -2.18 7.05 2.56
C PHE A 71 -2.81 8.30 3.18
N VAL A 72 -2.77 8.41 4.51
CA VAL A 72 -3.33 9.55 5.24
C VAL A 72 -2.66 10.86 4.84
N ASP A 73 -1.32 10.86 4.74
CA ASP A 73 -0.55 12.03 4.32
C ASP A 73 -0.83 12.42 2.87
N GLY A 74 -0.89 11.44 1.95
CA GLY A 74 -1.27 11.64 0.56
C GLY A 74 -2.66 12.27 0.41
N PHE A 75 -3.65 11.79 1.17
CA PHE A 75 -5.00 12.35 1.17
C PHE A 75 -5.04 13.79 1.68
N LYS A 76 -4.36 14.08 2.79
CA LYS A 76 -4.23 15.45 3.34
C LYS A 76 -3.58 16.39 2.34
N LYS A 77 -2.52 15.95 1.65
CA LYS A 77 -1.86 16.71 0.59
C LYS A 77 -2.81 16.96 -0.58
N GLY A 78 -3.52 15.94 -1.04
CA GLY A 78 -4.52 16.06 -2.11
C GLY A 78 -5.60 17.11 -1.80
N ILE A 79 -6.17 17.08 -0.59
CA ILE A 79 -7.14 18.11 -0.16
C ILE A 79 -6.54 19.51 -0.19
N ARG A 80 -5.32 19.70 0.32
CA ARG A 80 -4.67 21.02 0.31
C ARG A 80 -4.47 21.56 -1.09
N VAL A 81 -4.09 20.70 -2.05
CA VAL A 81 -3.98 21.08 -3.47
C VAL A 81 -5.34 21.54 -4.00
N VAL A 82 -6.41 20.78 -3.77
CA VAL A 82 -7.77 21.13 -4.22
C VAL A 82 -8.24 22.45 -3.62
N VAL A 83 -8.09 22.63 -2.30
CA VAL A 83 -8.47 23.86 -1.60
C VAL A 83 -7.70 25.07 -2.15
N SER A 84 -6.39 24.90 -2.40
CA SER A 84 -5.55 25.97 -2.94
C SER A 84 -5.97 26.35 -4.37
N ALA A 85 -6.29 25.37 -5.22
CA ALA A 85 -6.77 25.60 -6.57
C ALA A 85 -8.12 26.35 -6.57
N ILE A 86 -9.06 25.98 -5.70
CA ILE A 86 -10.37 26.64 -5.58
C ILE A 86 -10.21 28.07 -5.04
N ALA A 87 -9.37 28.28 -4.03
CA ALA A 87 -9.14 29.60 -3.45
C ALA A 87 -8.52 30.57 -4.47
N ASN A 88 -7.60 30.10 -5.32
CA ASN A 88 -6.94 30.90 -6.34
C ASN A 88 -7.78 31.07 -7.62
N GLY A 89 -8.81 30.25 -7.84
CA GLY A 89 -9.72 30.33 -9.00
C GLY A 89 -10.87 31.34 -8.85
N LYS A 90 -11.10 31.92 -7.66
CA LYS A 90 -12.17 32.91 -7.42
C LYS A 90 -11.78 34.36 -7.76
N GLY A 91 -10.95 34.57 -8.79
CA GLY A 91 -10.38 35.88 -9.13
C GLY A 91 -10.01 36.09 -10.59
N GLN A 92 -10.73 35.49 -11.54
CA GLN A 92 -10.77 35.90 -12.96
C GLN A 92 -12.22 35.99 -13.43
#